data_AF-A0A0H4BIF9-F1
#
_entry.id   AF-A0A0H4BIF9-F1
#
_cell.length_a   1.000
_cell.length_b   1.000
_cell.length_c   1.000
_cell.angle_alpha   90.00
_cell.angle_beta   90.00
_cell.angle_gamma   90.00
#
_symmetry.space_group_name_H-M   'P 1'
#
loop_
_entity.id
_entity.type
_entity.pdbx_description
1 polymer ?
#
loop_
_entity_poly.entity_id
_entity_poly.type
_entity_poly.pdbx_seq_one_letter_code
_entity_poly.pdbx_strand_id
1 'polypeptide(L)'
;MGRKLGAAESYQQMAETAALNGFNRILSELNEDNHTTYKGYLFTLNHNGGDPENPGSEQWGWNAANQTNFPLREPCTNRNHLPAAVPADAGNANPPHTDLTADTPSQREDGQQTIKLQYRLRGYAATATAENNGLGEGRFQIEGIVLRDGDDPKTNYLARTLLLRSLYVNSIVVGEGDWAVLSGPTLSLGDTKILKSSTEVGEEEVGEGKVLLNVSSAEPYQTGCDDPDDLLEDVGASGNNDNLESRIVPILGGLPTSNIWDLGLTQDKQPGSDHVRIWTFDDTQGLQECQSIACSRDTNTATAQSRPDLEEDNDAVIRLSTNELCNGEGSDCHVFVEHINLTNTRLLIETSASRPVVLHLEYPGTSTVAPSEPGITGSISLGNGSELCGVNNEETTCNAEPEQLVILSAAPKPSGVRSCNSVSPQTDQYVLAFDGDSLPNATVHLIPGFVKTGSSGTKLNGLIWADGICTDSGPFSLMTDTNGSSSVVRDLNDLWGWENKNFPGYGQMVTRGIRGSGLDTFRRW
;
A
#
# COMPACT_ATOMS: atom_id res chain seq x y z
N MET A 1 -36.52 -50.41 -15.08
CA MET A 1 -36.50 -48.92 -15.01
C MET A 1 -35.63 -48.40 -13.86
N GLY A 2 -35.69 -48.95 -12.64
CA GLY A 2 -34.87 -48.46 -11.50
C GLY A 2 -33.34 -48.41 -11.69
N ARG A 3 -32.73 -49.35 -12.43
CA ARG A 3 -31.27 -49.31 -12.73
C ARG A 3 -30.84 -48.15 -13.65
N LYS A 4 -31.71 -47.70 -14.56
CA LYS A 4 -31.42 -46.55 -15.45
C LYS A 4 -31.56 -45.22 -14.71
N LEU A 5 -32.55 -45.12 -13.82
CA LEU A 5 -32.72 -43.96 -12.93
C LEU A 5 -31.55 -43.79 -11.96
N GLY A 6 -31.12 -44.86 -11.28
CA GLY A 6 -29.97 -44.79 -10.36
C GLY A 6 -28.63 -44.52 -11.07
N ALA A 7 -28.48 -44.94 -12.33
CA ALA A 7 -27.31 -44.60 -13.14
C ALA A 7 -27.28 -43.12 -13.54
N ALA A 8 -28.41 -42.56 -13.99
CA ALA A 8 -28.52 -41.16 -14.35
C ALA A 8 -28.29 -40.24 -13.14
N GLU A 9 -28.86 -40.56 -11.98
CA GLU A 9 -28.61 -39.81 -10.74
C GLU A 9 -27.14 -39.87 -10.30
N SER A 10 -26.49 -41.03 -10.48
CA SER A 10 -25.06 -41.18 -10.19
C SER A 10 -24.18 -40.33 -11.12
N TYR A 11 -24.47 -40.28 -12.43
CA TYR A 11 -23.78 -39.38 -13.35
C TYR A 11 -24.05 -37.91 -13.04
N GLN A 12 -25.25 -37.57 -12.59
CA GLN A 12 -25.56 -36.21 -12.16
C GLN A 12 -24.73 -35.78 -10.93
N GLN A 13 -24.61 -36.65 -9.93
CA GLN A 13 -23.77 -36.40 -8.75
C GLN A 13 -22.29 -36.27 -9.12
N MET A 14 -21.82 -37.07 -10.09
CA MET A 14 -20.47 -36.93 -10.64
C MET A 14 -20.28 -35.59 -11.36
N ALA A 15 -21.28 -35.12 -12.12
CA ALA A 15 -21.23 -33.81 -12.78
C ALA A 15 -21.23 -32.64 -11.78
N GLU A 16 -22.02 -32.73 -10.70
CA GLU A 16 -21.99 -31.78 -9.58
C GLU A 16 -20.62 -31.76 -8.89
N THR A 17 -20.06 -32.94 -8.66
CA THR A 17 -18.71 -33.11 -8.10
C THR A 17 -17.65 -32.51 -9.03
N ALA A 18 -17.80 -32.68 -10.34
CA ALA A 18 -16.91 -32.09 -11.33
C ALA A 18 -16.95 -30.56 -11.30
N ALA A 19 -18.15 -29.97 -11.24
CA ALA A 19 -18.31 -28.52 -11.15
C ALA A 19 -17.71 -27.94 -9.87
N LEU A 20 -17.91 -28.60 -8.71
CA LEU A 20 -17.34 -28.19 -7.43
C LEU A 20 -15.81 -28.27 -7.40
N ASN A 21 -15.24 -29.38 -7.84
CA ASN A 21 -13.79 -29.53 -7.89
C ASN A 21 -13.16 -28.59 -8.91
N GLY A 22 -13.82 -28.41 -10.07
CA GLY A 22 -13.41 -27.45 -11.08
C GLY A 22 -13.37 -26.02 -10.56
N PHE A 23 -14.42 -25.60 -9.82
CA PHE A 23 -14.44 -24.31 -9.14
C PHE A 23 -13.26 -24.16 -8.17
N ASN A 24 -13.01 -25.15 -7.32
CA ASN A 24 -11.91 -25.08 -6.35
C ASN A 24 -10.53 -25.00 -7.04
N ARG A 25 -10.33 -25.68 -8.18
CA ARG A 25 -9.11 -25.55 -8.98
C ARG A 25 -8.94 -24.14 -9.56
N ILE A 26 -9.99 -23.59 -10.16
CA ILE A 26 -9.98 -22.20 -10.67
C ILE A 26 -9.69 -21.22 -9.54
N LEU A 27 -10.37 -21.36 -8.40
CA LEU A 27 -10.15 -20.50 -7.24
C LEU A 27 -8.71 -20.60 -6.72
N SER A 28 -8.14 -21.80 -6.68
CA SER A 28 -6.74 -22.02 -6.29
C SER A 28 -5.78 -21.32 -7.25
N GLU A 29 -6.01 -21.39 -8.56
CA GLU A 29 -5.17 -20.70 -9.55
C GLU A 29 -5.30 -19.18 -9.46
N LEU A 30 -6.50 -18.66 -9.20
CA LEU A 30 -6.73 -17.21 -9.11
C LEU A 30 -6.21 -16.61 -7.79
N ASN A 31 -6.21 -17.38 -6.70
CA ASN A 31 -5.71 -16.95 -5.40
C ASN A 31 -4.20 -17.16 -5.22
N GLU A 32 -3.51 -17.71 -6.23
CA GLU A 32 -2.04 -17.79 -6.25
C GLU A 32 -1.45 -16.39 -6.12
N ASP A 33 -0.56 -16.21 -5.15
CA ASP A 33 0.02 -14.91 -4.79
C ASP A 33 1.46 -14.76 -5.27
N ASN A 34 2.05 -15.79 -5.87
CA ASN A 34 3.32 -15.67 -6.55
C ASN A 34 3.24 -14.71 -7.75
N HIS A 35 3.93 -13.58 -7.65
CA HIS A 35 4.01 -12.51 -8.66
C HIS A 35 4.29 -13.00 -10.10
N THR A 36 5.12 -14.04 -10.26
CA THR A 36 5.47 -14.56 -11.60
C THR A 36 4.36 -15.36 -12.26
N THR A 37 3.37 -15.80 -11.48
CA THR A 37 2.21 -16.59 -11.96
C THR A 37 0.89 -15.99 -11.49
N TYR A 38 0.91 -14.74 -11.01
CA TYR A 38 -0.21 -14.09 -10.37
C TYR A 38 -1.38 -13.89 -11.34
N LYS A 39 -2.56 -14.34 -10.94
CA LYS A 39 -3.80 -14.28 -11.72
C LYS A 39 -4.93 -13.54 -11.00
N GLY A 40 -4.69 -13.03 -9.78
CA GLY A 40 -5.74 -12.44 -8.95
C GLY A 40 -6.38 -11.20 -9.56
N TYR A 41 -5.67 -10.46 -10.41
CA TYR A 41 -6.23 -9.30 -11.12
C TYR A 41 -7.46 -9.68 -11.98
N LEU A 42 -7.57 -10.93 -12.42
CA LEU A 42 -8.72 -11.43 -13.18
C LEU A 42 -10.04 -11.36 -12.39
N PHE A 43 -9.99 -11.34 -11.05
CA PHE A 43 -11.18 -11.12 -10.24
C PHE A 43 -11.83 -9.75 -10.49
N THR A 44 -11.09 -8.78 -11.01
CA THR A 44 -11.60 -7.42 -11.32
C THR A 44 -12.16 -7.28 -12.74
N LEU A 45 -12.09 -8.35 -13.54
CA LEU A 45 -12.48 -8.34 -14.94
C LEU A 45 -13.78 -9.11 -15.16
N ASN A 46 -14.72 -8.48 -15.86
CA ASN A 46 -15.99 -9.09 -16.20
C ASN A 46 -15.89 -10.00 -17.42
N HIS A 47 -16.62 -11.11 -17.36
CA HIS A 47 -16.91 -11.99 -18.49
C HIS A 47 -18.39 -12.38 -18.49
N ASN A 48 -19.23 -11.59 -19.14
CA ASN A 48 -20.67 -11.86 -19.25
C ASN A 48 -21.31 -11.38 -20.57
N GLY A 49 -20.53 -11.26 -21.65
CA GLY A 49 -21.03 -10.74 -22.93
C GLY A 49 -21.94 -11.69 -23.75
N GLY A 50 -22.12 -12.95 -23.33
CA GLY A 50 -22.87 -13.96 -24.09
C GLY A 50 -24.15 -14.45 -23.41
N ASP A 51 -24.99 -15.12 -24.18
CA ASP A 51 -26.15 -15.87 -23.72
C ASP A 51 -25.68 -17.19 -23.06
N PRO A 52 -25.89 -17.39 -21.75
CA PRO A 52 -25.44 -18.58 -21.02
C PRO A 52 -26.09 -19.88 -21.51
N GLU A 53 -27.16 -19.81 -22.28
CA GLU A 53 -27.84 -20.97 -22.88
C GLU A 53 -27.40 -21.22 -24.33
N ASN A 54 -26.63 -20.33 -24.96
CA ASN A 54 -26.16 -20.44 -26.34
C ASN A 54 -24.61 -20.47 -26.44
N PRO A 55 -24.01 -21.66 -26.60
CA PRO A 55 -22.56 -21.82 -26.66
C PRO A 55 -21.91 -21.00 -27.78
N GLY A 56 -20.88 -20.21 -27.46
CA GLY A 56 -20.11 -19.43 -28.44
C GLY A 56 -20.54 -17.97 -28.59
N SER A 57 -21.46 -17.50 -27.75
CA SER A 57 -21.90 -16.10 -27.74
C SER A 57 -21.11 -15.22 -26.76
N GLU A 58 -20.22 -15.83 -25.96
CA GLU A 58 -19.53 -15.20 -24.84
C GLU A 58 -18.27 -14.40 -25.26
N GLN A 59 -18.09 -13.19 -24.70
CA GLN A 59 -16.88 -12.37 -24.88
C GLN A 59 -16.00 -12.39 -23.62
N TRP A 60 -14.87 -13.08 -23.69
CA TRP A 60 -13.93 -13.27 -22.57
C TRP A 60 -13.14 -12.01 -22.25
N GLY A 61 -13.60 -11.22 -21.26
CA GLY A 61 -12.85 -10.08 -20.74
C GLY A 61 -11.53 -10.48 -20.08
N TRP A 62 -11.36 -11.77 -19.75
CA TRP A 62 -10.08 -12.36 -19.35
C TRP A 62 -9.16 -12.68 -20.53
N ASN A 63 -9.58 -12.54 -21.79
CA ASN A 63 -8.65 -12.71 -22.91
C ASN A 63 -7.86 -11.42 -23.14
N ALA A 64 -6.53 -11.51 -23.30
CA ALA A 64 -5.65 -10.36 -23.49
C ALA A 64 -6.14 -9.39 -24.59
N ALA A 65 -6.71 -9.91 -25.68
CA ALA A 65 -7.26 -9.09 -26.77
C ALA A 65 -8.46 -8.22 -26.37
N ASN A 66 -9.19 -8.62 -25.31
CA ASN A 66 -10.34 -7.91 -24.76
C ASN A 66 -9.98 -7.10 -23.50
N GLN A 67 -8.77 -7.27 -22.96
CA GLN A 67 -8.31 -6.66 -21.71
C GLN A 67 -7.76 -5.24 -21.88
N THR A 68 -7.44 -4.79 -23.10
CA THR A 68 -6.81 -3.50 -23.38
C THR A 68 -7.65 -2.28 -22.95
N ASN A 69 -8.95 -2.48 -22.72
CA ASN A 69 -9.86 -1.42 -22.27
C ASN A 69 -10.09 -1.40 -20.74
N PHE A 70 -9.41 -2.25 -19.97
CA PHE A 70 -9.57 -2.34 -18.51
C PHE A 70 -8.29 -1.88 -17.81
N PRO A 71 -8.26 -0.65 -17.25
CA PRO A 71 -7.12 -0.20 -16.46
C PRO A 71 -7.05 -1.04 -15.18
N LEU A 72 -5.86 -1.58 -14.89
CA LEU A 72 -5.57 -2.21 -13.61
C LEU A 72 -4.99 -1.17 -12.68
N ARG A 73 -5.20 -1.33 -11.37
CA ARG A 73 -4.61 -0.47 -10.36
C ARG A 73 -3.08 -0.46 -10.47
N GLU A 74 -2.49 -1.61 -10.76
CA GLU A 74 -1.07 -1.75 -11.08
C GLU A 74 -0.93 -1.94 -12.59
N PRO A 75 -0.52 -0.92 -13.34
CA PRO A 75 -0.43 -1.03 -14.79
C PRO A 75 0.52 -2.14 -15.26
N CYS A 76 1.62 -2.35 -14.53
CA CYS A 76 2.65 -3.34 -14.83
C CYS A 76 2.32 -4.78 -14.43
N THR A 77 1.12 -5.09 -13.93
CA THR A 77 0.74 -6.48 -13.65
C THR A 77 0.81 -7.31 -14.94
N ASN A 78 1.58 -8.41 -14.93
CA ASN A 78 1.68 -9.32 -16.06
C ASN A 78 0.33 -9.96 -16.39
N ARG A 79 -0.16 -9.72 -17.62
CA ARG A 79 -1.49 -10.14 -18.07
C ARG A 79 -1.51 -11.42 -18.92
N ASN A 80 -0.38 -12.07 -19.10
CA ASN A 80 -0.23 -13.21 -20.02
C ASN A 80 -0.67 -14.55 -19.42
N HIS A 81 -0.95 -14.59 -18.11
CA HIS A 81 -1.31 -15.82 -17.41
C HIS A 81 -2.82 -15.96 -17.28
N LEU A 82 -3.38 -17.05 -17.82
CA LEU A 82 -4.80 -17.39 -17.74
C LEU A 82 -5.00 -18.74 -17.06
N PRO A 83 -6.14 -18.96 -16.36
CA PRO A 83 -6.51 -20.28 -15.88
C PRO A 83 -6.67 -21.30 -17.01
N ALA A 84 -6.39 -22.58 -16.74
CA ALA A 84 -6.51 -23.62 -17.77
C ALA A 84 -7.94 -23.80 -18.31
N ALA A 85 -8.95 -23.44 -17.50
CA ALA A 85 -10.37 -23.58 -17.81
C ALA A 85 -10.97 -22.38 -18.57
N VAL A 86 -10.14 -21.44 -19.07
CA VAL A 86 -10.57 -20.31 -19.90
C VAL A 86 -9.91 -20.33 -21.28
N PRO A 87 -10.53 -19.72 -22.32
CA PRO A 87 -9.95 -19.75 -23.65
C PRO A 87 -8.70 -18.86 -23.73
N ALA A 88 -7.61 -19.44 -24.23
CA ALA A 88 -6.34 -18.73 -24.42
C ALA A 88 -6.39 -17.69 -25.55
N ASP A 89 -7.23 -17.91 -26.59
CA ASP A 89 -7.24 -17.10 -27.81
C ASP A 89 -8.58 -16.39 -28.06
N ALA A 90 -8.52 -15.19 -28.65
CA ALA A 90 -9.70 -14.38 -28.99
C ALA A 90 -10.68 -15.07 -29.96
N GLY A 91 -10.21 -16.10 -30.69
CA GLY A 91 -11.02 -16.89 -31.63
C GLY A 91 -11.73 -18.10 -31.00
N ASN A 92 -11.39 -18.48 -29.77
CA ASN A 92 -12.02 -19.61 -29.09
C ASN A 92 -13.28 -19.13 -28.37
N ALA A 93 -14.38 -19.08 -29.12
CA ALA A 93 -15.71 -18.73 -28.61
C ALA A 93 -16.19 -19.67 -27.46
N ASN A 94 -15.54 -20.83 -27.28
CA ASN A 94 -15.82 -21.73 -26.16
C ASN A 94 -14.59 -21.90 -25.25
N PRO A 95 -14.76 -21.77 -23.91
CA PRO A 95 -13.74 -22.16 -22.94
C PRO A 95 -13.44 -23.67 -23.08
N PRO A 96 -12.15 -24.06 -23.04
CA PRO A 96 -11.75 -25.46 -23.16
C PRO A 96 -12.26 -26.26 -21.95
N HIS A 97 -12.56 -27.53 -22.19
CA HIS A 97 -12.82 -28.48 -21.12
C HIS A 97 -11.50 -28.92 -20.50
N THR A 98 -11.43 -28.92 -19.18
CA THR A 98 -10.26 -29.38 -18.43
C THR A 98 -10.58 -30.68 -17.72
N ASP A 99 -9.70 -31.67 -17.84
CA ASP A 99 -9.85 -32.96 -17.17
C ASP A 99 -9.60 -32.85 -15.65
N LEU A 100 -10.48 -33.47 -14.86
CA LEU A 100 -10.29 -33.62 -13.41
C LEU A 100 -9.56 -34.91 -13.05
N THR A 101 -9.83 -35.97 -13.81
CA THR A 101 -9.30 -37.32 -13.61
C THR A 101 -8.12 -37.60 -14.53
N ALA A 102 -7.01 -38.07 -13.97
CA ALA A 102 -5.94 -38.69 -14.77
C ALA A 102 -6.43 -40.01 -15.38
N ASP A 103 -5.79 -40.48 -16.45
CA ASP A 103 -6.08 -41.78 -17.09
C ASP A 103 -5.89 -42.93 -16.09
N THR A 104 -6.93 -43.24 -15.33
CA THR A 104 -6.96 -44.23 -14.24
C THR A 104 -8.23 -45.09 -14.38
N PRO A 105 -8.29 -46.29 -13.78
CA PRO A 105 -9.28 -47.28 -14.19
C PRO A 105 -10.72 -46.83 -13.87
N SER A 106 -11.63 -47.18 -14.78
CA SER A 106 -13.04 -46.80 -14.78
C SER A 106 -13.71 -46.90 -13.41
N GLN A 107 -14.40 -45.83 -13.00
CA GLN A 107 -15.26 -45.82 -11.81
C GLN A 107 -16.50 -46.74 -11.94
N ARG A 108 -16.70 -47.38 -13.10
CA ARG A 108 -17.70 -48.43 -13.34
C ARG A 108 -17.15 -49.56 -14.19
N GLU A 109 -17.39 -50.80 -13.76
CA GLU A 109 -17.22 -52.00 -14.59
C GLU A 109 -18.53 -52.34 -15.31
N ASP A 110 -18.84 -51.61 -16.38
CA ASP A 110 -20.03 -51.84 -17.21
C ASP A 110 -19.71 -52.33 -18.64
N GLY A 111 -18.45 -52.70 -18.89
CA GLY A 111 -17.97 -53.16 -20.20
C GLY A 111 -17.85 -52.06 -21.25
N GLN A 112 -18.01 -50.79 -20.86
CA GLN A 112 -17.83 -49.63 -21.72
C GLN A 112 -16.58 -48.84 -21.29
N GLN A 113 -16.23 -47.79 -22.05
CA GLN A 113 -15.05 -46.97 -21.81
C GLN A 113 -15.09 -46.25 -20.45
N THR A 114 -13.90 -45.94 -19.93
CA THR A 114 -13.67 -45.24 -18.65
C THR A 114 -14.45 -43.93 -18.57
N ILE A 115 -15.08 -43.67 -17.43
CA ILE A 115 -15.74 -42.39 -17.16
C ILE A 115 -14.69 -41.30 -16.92
N LYS A 116 -14.77 -40.20 -17.66
CA LYS A 116 -13.97 -38.99 -17.46
C LYS A 116 -14.84 -37.86 -16.91
N LEU A 117 -14.28 -37.14 -15.94
CA LEU A 117 -14.90 -35.94 -15.35
C LEU A 117 -14.15 -34.72 -15.87
N GLN A 118 -14.90 -33.75 -16.40
CA GLN A 118 -14.38 -32.51 -16.93
C GLN A 118 -15.08 -31.31 -16.33
N TYR A 119 -14.44 -30.15 -16.39
CA TYR A 119 -15.04 -28.87 -16.02
C TYR A 119 -14.63 -27.77 -16.97
N ARG A 120 -15.41 -26.68 -16.98
CA ARG A 120 -15.04 -25.41 -17.64
C ARG A 120 -15.71 -24.22 -16.96
N LEU A 121 -15.06 -23.06 -16.99
CA LEU A 121 -15.70 -21.78 -16.62
C LEU A 121 -16.65 -21.38 -17.74
N ARG A 122 -17.92 -21.06 -17.45
CA ARG A 122 -18.93 -20.59 -18.42
C ARG A 122 -19.18 -19.09 -18.35
N GLY A 123 -18.92 -18.47 -17.22
CA GLY A 123 -19.23 -17.07 -16.96
C GLY A 123 -18.59 -16.59 -15.67
N TYR A 124 -18.17 -15.33 -15.65
CA TYR A 124 -17.71 -14.67 -14.43
C TYR A 124 -18.17 -13.21 -14.42
N ALA A 125 -18.84 -12.78 -13.36
CA ALA A 125 -19.17 -11.37 -13.16
C ALA A 125 -18.64 -10.87 -11.84
N ALA A 126 -18.01 -9.70 -11.85
CA ALA A 126 -17.46 -9.03 -10.71
C ALA A 126 -18.09 -7.65 -10.54
N THR A 127 -18.37 -7.30 -9.28
CA THR A 127 -18.52 -5.90 -8.87
C THR A 127 -17.21 -5.31 -8.35
N ALA A 128 -16.17 -6.14 -8.18
CA ALA A 128 -14.82 -5.71 -7.87
C ALA A 128 -14.19 -5.03 -9.09
N THR A 129 -13.57 -3.88 -8.88
CA THR A 129 -12.89 -3.09 -9.90
C THR A 129 -11.55 -2.59 -9.37
N ALA A 130 -10.67 -2.11 -10.25
CA ALA A 130 -9.45 -1.43 -9.81
C ALA A 130 -9.76 -0.20 -8.92
N GLU A 131 -10.84 0.53 -9.23
CA GLU A 131 -11.24 1.75 -8.53
C GLU A 131 -11.74 1.52 -7.10
N ASN A 132 -12.31 0.35 -6.81
CA ASN A 132 -12.79 0.00 -5.47
C ASN A 132 -11.84 -0.94 -4.71
N ASN A 133 -10.55 -0.96 -5.09
CA ASN A 133 -9.53 -1.82 -4.48
C ASN A 133 -9.91 -3.31 -4.53
N GLY A 134 -10.47 -3.73 -5.65
CA GLY A 134 -10.93 -5.11 -5.85
C GLY A 134 -12.01 -5.55 -4.86
N LEU A 135 -12.66 -4.62 -4.14
CA LEU A 135 -13.70 -4.95 -3.18
C LEU A 135 -15.01 -5.23 -3.90
N GLY A 136 -15.55 -6.43 -3.74
CA GLY A 136 -16.85 -6.74 -4.33
C GLY A 136 -17.28 -8.18 -4.23
N GLU A 137 -18.24 -8.53 -5.08
CA GLU A 137 -18.73 -9.89 -5.25
C GLU A 137 -18.31 -10.41 -6.63
N GLY A 138 -17.68 -11.58 -6.67
CA GLY A 138 -17.39 -12.34 -7.88
C GLY A 138 -18.35 -13.51 -8.01
N ARG A 139 -19.05 -13.63 -9.14
CA ARG A 139 -20.06 -14.66 -9.44
C ARG A 139 -19.57 -15.57 -10.55
N PHE A 140 -19.32 -16.83 -10.21
CA PHE A 140 -18.84 -17.86 -11.10
C PHE A 140 -19.98 -18.73 -11.61
N GLN A 141 -19.88 -19.11 -12.89
CA GLN A 141 -20.69 -20.14 -13.50
C GLN A 141 -19.78 -21.27 -13.98
N ILE A 142 -19.79 -22.42 -13.32
CA ILE A 142 -18.89 -23.55 -13.63
C ILE A 142 -19.69 -24.73 -14.13
N GLU A 143 -19.38 -25.21 -15.32
CA GLU A 143 -20.01 -26.42 -15.86
C GLU A 143 -19.16 -27.64 -15.54
N GLY A 144 -19.77 -28.65 -14.93
CA GLY A 144 -19.21 -29.98 -14.73
C GLY A 144 -19.82 -30.98 -15.70
N ILE A 145 -18.99 -31.81 -16.31
CA ILE A 145 -19.36 -32.71 -17.40
C ILE A 145 -18.84 -34.11 -17.10
N VAL A 146 -19.67 -35.10 -17.39
CA VAL A 146 -19.32 -36.52 -17.29
C VAL A 146 -19.48 -37.13 -18.67
N LEU A 147 -18.44 -37.78 -19.17
CA LEU A 147 -18.41 -38.43 -20.49
C LEU A 147 -17.58 -39.71 -20.43
N ARG A 148 -17.54 -40.50 -21.51
CA ARG A 148 -16.62 -41.62 -21.61
C ARG A 148 -15.36 -41.25 -22.38
N ASP A 149 -14.26 -41.90 -22.06
CA ASP A 149 -12.99 -41.67 -22.72
C ASP A 149 -13.10 -41.82 -24.25
N GLY A 150 -12.74 -40.76 -24.98
CA GLY A 150 -12.88 -40.66 -26.44
C GLY A 150 -14.18 -40.02 -26.93
N ASP A 151 -15.15 -39.75 -26.06
CA ASP A 151 -16.37 -39.01 -26.41
C ASP A 151 -16.11 -37.50 -26.53
N ASP A 152 -16.82 -36.85 -27.45
CA ASP A 152 -16.80 -35.40 -27.60
C ASP A 152 -17.66 -34.73 -26.52
N PRO A 153 -17.08 -33.87 -25.64
CA PRO A 153 -17.80 -33.19 -24.58
C PRO A 153 -18.92 -32.27 -25.08
N LYS A 154 -18.92 -31.88 -26.36
CA LYS A 154 -19.97 -31.03 -26.95
C LYS A 154 -21.23 -31.81 -27.32
N THR A 155 -21.11 -33.10 -27.63
CA THR A 155 -22.19 -33.87 -28.26
C THR A 155 -22.53 -35.17 -27.53
N ASN A 156 -21.58 -35.81 -26.86
CA ASN A 156 -21.70 -37.17 -26.33
C ASN A 156 -21.39 -37.24 -24.82
N TYR A 157 -22.02 -36.39 -24.01
CA TYR A 157 -21.90 -36.44 -22.55
C TYR A 157 -22.96 -37.35 -21.90
N LEU A 158 -22.61 -37.95 -20.77
CA LEU A 158 -23.50 -38.76 -19.92
C LEU A 158 -24.34 -37.90 -18.97
N ALA A 159 -23.76 -36.81 -18.46
CA ALA A 159 -24.43 -35.83 -17.62
C ALA A 159 -23.70 -34.49 -17.64
N ARG A 160 -24.43 -33.41 -17.39
CA ARG A 160 -23.88 -32.06 -17.21
C ARG A 160 -24.60 -31.31 -16.08
N THR A 161 -23.88 -30.42 -15.42
CA THR A 161 -24.42 -29.54 -14.38
C THR A 161 -23.75 -28.18 -14.45
N LEU A 162 -24.49 -27.10 -14.19
CA LEU A 162 -23.91 -25.77 -13.96
C LEU A 162 -24.03 -25.39 -12.49
N LEU A 163 -22.89 -25.14 -11.87
CA LEU A 163 -22.76 -24.52 -10.56
C LEU A 163 -22.75 -23.00 -10.71
N LEU A 164 -23.62 -22.32 -9.97
CA LEU A 164 -23.56 -20.88 -9.74
C LEU A 164 -23.06 -20.64 -8.32
N ARG A 165 -21.94 -19.93 -8.19
CA ARG A 165 -21.32 -19.66 -6.89
C ARG A 165 -20.80 -18.23 -6.81
N SER A 166 -21.03 -17.58 -5.68
CA SER A 166 -20.55 -16.23 -5.41
C SER A 166 -19.46 -16.23 -4.33
N LEU A 167 -18.49 -15.33 -4.47
CA LEU A 167 -17.41 -15.09 -3.52
C LEU A 167 -17.31 -13.59 -3.21
N TYR A 168 -16.88 -13.26 -2.00
CA TYR A 168 -16.30 -11.94 -1.74
C TYR A 168 -14.89 -11.89 -2.33
N VAL A 169 -14.61 -10.81 -3.04
CA VAL A 169 -13.31 -10.44 -3.59
C VAL A 169 -12.77 -9.27 -2.77
N ASN A 170 -11.49 -9.32 -2.45
CA ASN A 170 -10.79 -8.25 -1.77
C ASN A 170 -9.33 -8.17 -2.24
N SER A 171 -8.77 -6.96 -2.30
CA SER A 171 -7.35 -6.74 -2.53
C SER A 171 -6.66 -6.34 -1.22
N ILE A 172 -5.51 -6.93 -0.93
CA ILE A 172 -4.70 -6.68 0.26
C ILE A 172 -3.21 -6.64 -0.10
N VAL A 173 -2.41 -5.95 0.71
CA VAL A 173 -0.95 -6.13 0.70
C VAL A 173 -0.63 -7.36 1.58
N VAL A 174 0.10 -8.34 1.03
CA VAL A 174 0.22 -9.67 1.66
C VAL A 174 1.44 -9.79 2.56
N GLY A 175 2.62 -9.47 2.03
CA GLY A 175 3.88 -9.57 2.75
C GLY A 175 4.51 -8.21 3.00
N GLU A 176 5.35 -8.13 4.03
CA GLU A 176 6.13 -6.93 4.39
C GLU A 176 6.92 -6.38 3.18
N GLY A 177 7.45 -7.28 2.33
CA GLY A 177 8.17 -6.94 1.10
C GLY A 177 7.32 -6.30 -0.01
N ASP A 178 5.99 -6.38 0.06
CA ASP A 178 5.06 -5.79 -0.92
C ASP A 178 4.58 -4.39 -0.52
N TRP A 179 4.83 -3.96 0.71
CA TRP A 179 4.39 -2.65 1.20
C TRP A 179 5.20 -1.51 0.63
N ALA A 180 4.55 -0.37 0.46
CA ALA A 180 5.21 0.86 0.05
C ALA A 180 6.06 1.40 1.20
N VAL A 181 7.38 1.46 1.04
CA VAL A 181 8.29 2.15 1.97
C VAL A 181 8.71 3.51 1.43
N LEU A 182 8.64 3.69 0.11
CA LEU A 182 8.72 4.97 -0.57
C LEU A 182 7.52 5.12 -1.50
N SER A 183 6.86 6.27 -1.50
CA SER A 183 5.80 6.53 -2.47
C SER A 183 5.52 8.00 -2.71
N GLY A 184 5.23 8.30 -3.98
CA GLY A 184 4.81 9.62 -4.40
C GLY A 184 4.58 9.70 -5.91
N PRO A 185 3.91 10.74 -6.39
CA PRO A 185 3.79 11.03 -7.82
C PRO A 185 5.00 11.78 -8.41
N THR A 186 5.90 12.31 -7.57
CA THR A 186 7.12 13.02 -8.02
C THR A 186 8.32 12.47 -7.28
N LEU A 187 9.11 11.62 -7.94
CA LEU A 187 10.27 10.96 -7.34
C LEU A 187 11.55 11.40 -8.07
N SER A 188 12.58 11.70 -7.31
CA SER A 188 13.96 11.86 -7.78
C SER A 188 14.86 11.12 -6.80
N LEU A 189 15.04 9.82 -7.02
CA LEU A 189 15.62 8.92 -6.02
C LEU A 189 17.15 8.81 -6.07
N GLY A 190 17.80 9.20 -7.16
CA GLY A 190 19.26 9.08 -7.32
C GLY A 190 19.79 7.68 -6.94
N ASP A 191 20.76 7.65 -6.04
CA ASP A 191 21.38 6.42 -5.52
C ASP A 191 20.71 5.90 -4.23
N THR A 192 19.41 6.17 -4.05
CA THR A 192 18.66 5.71 -2.86
C THR A 192 18.71 4.19 -2.74
N LYS A 193 18.90 3.71 -1.51
CA LYS A 193 18.84 2.28 -1.17
C LYS A 193 17.82 2.01 -0.07
N ILE A 194 17.10 0.90 -0.19
CA ILE A 194 16.26 0.28 0.84
C ILE A 194 17.05 -0.86 1.47
N LEU A 195 17.43 -0.70 2.73
CA LEU A 195 18.34 -1.58 3.45
C LEU A 195 17.75 -2.03 4.80
N LYS A 196 18.46 -2.96 5.45
CA LYS A 196 18.30 -3.30 6.87
C LYS A 196 19.39 -2.61 7.71
N SER A 197 19.09 -2.33 8.97
CA SER A 197 20.02 -1.86 9.98
C SER A 197 20.99 -2.98 10.35
N SER A 198 22.07 -3.10 9.57
CA SER A 198 23.13 -4.08 9.88
C SER A 198 23.96 -3.61 11.08
N THR A 199 24.18 -4.52 12.04
CA THR A 199 25.16 -4.35 13.12
C THR A 199 26.59 -4.64 12.67
N GLU A 200 26.79 -5.23 11.48
CA GLU A 200 28.10 -5.61 10.96
C GLU A 200 28.63 -4.57 9.97
N VAL A 201 29.81 -4.02 10.29
CA VAL A 201 30.45 -2.97 9.51
C VAL A 201 30.86 -3.51 8.14
N GLY A 202 30.18 -3.07 7.08
CA GLY A 202 30.60 -3.29 5.69
C GLY A 202 29.71 -4.20 4.86
N GLU A 203 28.64 -4.78 5.42
CA GLU A 203 27.63 -5.51 4.65
C GLU A 203 26.31 -4.72 4.61
N GLU A 204 25.95 -4.26 3.41
CA GLU A 204 24.64 -3.68 3.13
C GLU A 204 23.65 -4.84 2.93
N GLU A 205 22.84 -5.11 3.96
CA GLU A 205 21.74 -6.05 3.83
C GLU A 205 20.53 -5.38 3.18
N VAL A 206 19.92 -6.08 2.25
CA VAL A 206 18.77 -5.61 1.48
C VAL A 206 17.52 -5.57 2.35
N GLY A 207 16.87 -4.41 2.42
CA GLY A 207 15.64 -4.16 3.20
C GLY A 207 14.38 -4.70 2.53
N GLU A 208 13.26 -4.69 3.24
CA GLU A 208 11.95 -5.08 2.71
C GLU A 208 11.20 -3.86 2.17
N GLY A 209 10.28 -4.07 1.23
CA GLY A 209 9.36 -3.05 0.73
C GLY A 209 9.62 -2.58 -0.71
N LYS A 210 8.63 -1.86 -1.24
CA LYS A 210 8.54 -1.37 -2.62
C LYS A 210 8.57 0.15 -2.70
N VAL A 211 8.91 0.64 -3.89
CA VAL A 211 8.73 2.02 -4.31
C VAL A 211 7.44 2.09 -5.13
N LEU A 212 6.42 2.79 -4.64
CA LEU A 212 5.19 3.00 -5.38
C LEU A 212 5.20 4.36 -6.09
N LEU A 213 5.26 4.32 -7.41
CA LEU A 213 5.13 5.51 -8.26
C LEU A 213 3.65 5.78 -8.54
N ASN A 214 3.11 6.87 -7.99
CA ASN A 214 1.70 7.23 -8.17
C ASN A 214 1.50 7.91 -9.52
N VAL A 215 0.87 7.21 -10.46
CA VAL A 215 0.70 7.67 -11.84
C VAL A 215 -0.74 8.07 -12.11
N SER A 216 -0.92 9.10 -12.94
CA SER A 216 -2.24 9.60 -13.34
C SER A 216 -2.85 8.85 -14.52
N SER A 217 -2.04 8.07 -15.24
CA SER A 217 -2.45 7.28 -16.40
C SER A 217 -1.66 5.98 -16.48
N ALA A 218 -2.32 4.92 -16.90
CA ALA A 218 -1.69 3.63 -17.18
C ALA A 218 -1.09 3.54 -18.61
N GLU A 219 -1.34 4.53 -19.47
CA GLU A 219 -0.93 4.52 -20.88
C GLU A 219 0.58 4.33 -21.08
N PRO A 220 1.48 5.03 -20.36
CA PRO A 220 2.93 4.84 -20.52
C PRO A 220 3.39 3.41 -20.16
N TYR A 221 2.66 2.77 -19.26
CA TYR A 221 3.01 1.48 -18.65
C TYR A 221 2.35 0.29 -19.35
N GLN A 222 1.73 0.49 -20.52
CA GLN A 222 1.26 -0.65 -21.32
C GLN A 222 2.40 -1.44 -21.95
N THR A 223 3.55 -0.80 -22.16
CA THR A 223 4.79 -1.39 -22.68
C THR A 223 6.04 -0.98 -21.89
N GLY A 224 5.99 0.10 -21.12
CA GLY A 224 7.13 0.61 -20.34
C GLY A 224 7.42 -0.13 -19.03
N CYS A 225 6.95 -1.36 -18.88
CA CYS A 225 7.20 -2.20 -17.70
C CYS A 225 8.14 -3.38 -18.00
N ASP A 226 8.52 -3.55 -19.27
CA ASP A 226 9.32 -4.70 -19.73
C ASP A 226 10.82 -4.50 -19.46
N ASP A 227 11.26 -3.25 -19.32
CA ASP A 227 12.65 -2.88 -19.02
C ASP A 227 12.73 -2.23 -17.61
N PRO A 228 13.44 -2.84 -16.65
CA PRO A 228 13.64 -2.23 -15.35
C PRO A 228 14.35 -0.86 -15.39
N ASP A 229 15.17 -0.60 -16.41
CA ASP A 229 15.86 0.69 -16.57
C ASP A 229 14.87 1.84 -16.84
N ASP A 230 13.78 1.57 -17.57
CA ASP A 230 12.71 2.56 -17.82
C ASP A 230 12.03 2.96 -16.50
N LEU A 231 11.80 1.99 -15.60
CA LEU A 231 11.21 2.24 -14.29
C LEU A 231 12.16 3.02 -13.37
N LEU A 232 13.47 2.74 -13.44
CA LEU A 232 14.48 3.51 -12.73
C LEU A 232 14.50 4.97 -13.20
N GLU A 233 14.43 5.21 -14.51
CA GLU A 233 14.35 6.56 -15.09
C GLU A 233 13.10 7.31 -14.61
N ASP A 234 11.94 6.64 -14.59
CA ASP A 234 10.66 7.21 -14.16
C ASP A 234 10.64 7.72 -12.71
N VAL A 235 11.48 7.13 -11.84
CA VAL A 235 11.63 7.56 -10.44
C VAL A 235 12.89 8.42 -10.21
N GLY A 236 13.59 8.79 -11.28
CA GLY A 236 14.83 9.56 -11.22
C GLY A 236 15.96 8.86 -10.46
N ALA A 237 15.99 7.52 -10.48
CA ALA A 237 17.07 6.72 -9.93
C ALA A 237 18.22 6.59 -10.93
N SER A 238 19.41 6.22 -10.45
CA SER A 238 20.52 5.86 -11.33
C SER A 238 20.24 4.54 -12.05
N GLY A 239 20.57 4.45 -13.35
CA GLY A 239 20.37 3.25 -14.19
C GLY A 239 21.27 2.05 -13.84
N ASN A 240 21.91 2.06 -12.68
CA ASN A 240 22.68 0.95 -12.11
C ASN A 240 22.31 0.71 -10.64
N ASN A 241 21.11 1.15 -10.24
CA ASN A 241 20.60 0.97 -8.91
C ASN A 241 19.92 -0.40 -8.77
N ASP A 242 20.74 -1.44 -8.67
CA ASP A 242 20.31 -2.83 -8.49
C ASP A 242 19.44 -3.03 -7.22
N ASN A 243 19.53 -2.10 -6.25
CA ASN A 243 18.70 -2.14 -5.04
C ASN A 243 17.23 -1.81 -5.33
N LEU A 244 16.95 -0.93 -6.30
CA LEU A 244 15.60 -0.47 -6.64
C LEU A 244 15.01 -1.12 -7.90
N GLU A 245 15.84 -1.67 -8.79
CA GLU A 245 15.46 -2.20 -10.11
C GLU A 245 14.17 -3.06 -10.11
N SER A 246 14.02 -3.96 -9.14
CA SER A 246 12.85 -4.88 -9.03
C SER A 246 11.80 -4.46 -7.99
N ARG A 247 11.86 -3.22 -7.51
CA ARG A 247 11.03 -2.70 -6.41
C ARG A 247 10.07 -1.61 -6.82
N ILE A 248 10.19 -1.08 -8.04
CA ILE A 248 9.36 0.01 -8.51
C ILE A 248 8.07 -0.56 -9.07
N VAL A 249 6.95 -0.12 -8.53
CA VAL A 249 5.62 -0.54 -8.95
C VAL A 249 4.79 0.72 -9.23
N PRO A 250 4.57 1.07 -10.50
CA PRO A 250 3.61 2.10 -10.86
C PRO A 250 2.21 1.72 -10.40
N ILE A 251 1.47 2.66 -9.81
CA ILE A 251 0.09 2.46 -9.38
C ILE A 251 -0.81 3.63 -9.76
N LEU A 252 -2.04 3.31 -10.15
CA LEU A 252 -3.13 4.27 -10.24
C LEU A 252 -3.73 4.49 -8.85
N GLY A 253 -3.91 5.75 -8.50
CA GLY A 253 -4.47 6.15 -7.20
C GLY A 253 -3.67 7.28 -6.57
N GLY A 254 -3.93 7.51 -5.29
CA GLY A 254 -3.20 8.48 -4.48
C GLY A 254 -2.69 7.84 -3.20
N LEU A 255 -1.94 8.64 -2.45
CA LEU A 255 -1.48 8.31 -1.11
C LEU A 255 -2.69 8.07 -0.17
N PRO A 256 -2.57 7.20 0.84
CA PRO A 256 -3.67 6.88 1.74
C PRO A 256 -4.08 8.08 2.60
N THR A 257 -5.31 8.14 3.10
CA THR A 257 -5.76 9.30 3.90
C THR A 257 -5.08 9.36 5.28
N SER A 258 -4.96 10.55 5.85
CA SER A 258 -4.25 10.79 7.12
C SER A 258 -4.87 10.14 8.36
N ASN A 259 -6.17 9.81 8.32
CA ASN A 259 -6.90 9.17 9.43
C ASN A 259 -6.33 7.80 9.85
N ILE A 260 -5.46 7.20 9.04
CA ILE A 260 -4.71 6.01 9.43
C ILE A 260 -3.79 6.26 10.63
N TRP A 261 -3.50 7.52 10.95
CA TRP A 261 -2.67 7.98 12.07
C TRP A 261 -3.44 8.47 13.31
N ASP A 262 -4.73 8.13 13.42
CA ASP A 262 -5.56 8.54 14.57
C ASP A 262 -5.88 7.33 15.46
N LEU A 263 -5.38 7.26 16.69
CA LEU A 263 -5.82 6.30 17.71
C LEU A 263 -6.89 6.92 18.62
N GLY A 264 -6.66 8.16 19.03
CA GLY A 264 -7.56 8.97 19.85
C GLY A 264 -7.64 10.42 19.40
N LEU A 265 -6.73 10.87 18.51
CA LEU A 265 -6.62 12.24 18.02
C LEU A 265 -6.48 13.26 19.17
N THR A 266 -5.68 12.93 20.20
CA THR A 266 -5.49 13.84 21.34
C THR A 266 -4.63 15.01 20.90
N GLN A 267 -5.20 16.22 20.85
CA GLN A 267 -4.50 17.40 20.38
C GLN A 267 -3.71 18.09 21.50
N ASP A 268 -2.50 18.53 21.17
CA ASP A 268 -1.66 19.29 22.08
C ASP A 268 -2.26 20.67 22.39
N LYS A 269 -2.34 21.01 23.67
CA LYS A 269 -2.92 22.27 24.16
C LYS A 269 -2.02 22.86 25.22
N GLN A 270 -1.97 24.17 25.30
CA GLN A 270 -1.30 24.83 26.41
C GLN A 270 -2.03 24.50 27.72
N PRO A 271 -1.33 24.23 28.83
CA PRO A 271 -1.95 23.99 30.12
C PRO A 271 -2.91 25.12 30.51
N GLY A 272 -4.19 24.78 30.72
CA GLY A 272 -5.24 25.76 31.06
C GLY A 272 -5.85 26.53 29.88
N SER A 273 -5.43 26.26 28.64
CA SER A 273 -6.07 26.74 27.42
C SER A 273 -6.95 25.65 26.80
N ASP A 274 -8.10 26.04 26.26
CA ASP A 274 -8.93 25.15 25.43
C ASP A 274 -8.46 25.10 23.97
N HIS A 275 -7.53 25.98 23.60
CA HIS A 275 -7.00 26.13 22.25
C HIS A 275 -5.83 25.18 22.01
N VAL A 276 -5.76 24.68 20.77
CA VAL A 276 -4.62 23.89 20.31
C VAL A 276 -3.39 24.79 20.26
N ARG A 277 -2.27 24.24 20.74
CA ARG A 277 -0.97 24.88 20.74
C ARG A 277 -0.23 24.56 19.44
N ILE A 278 0.44 25.57 18.89
CA ILE A 278 1.27 25.50 17.69
C ILE A 278 2.70 25.83 18.09
N TRP A 279 3.64 25.00 17.65
CA TRP A 279 5.04 25.07 18.01
C TRP A 279 5.92 25.60 16.88
N THR A 280 6.97 26.31 17.29
CA THR A 280 8.02 26.84 16.43
C THR A 280 9.37 26.57 17.08
N PHE A 281 10.32 26.03 16.32
CA PHE A 281 11.69 25.78 16.76
C PHE A 281 12.70 26.36 15.77
N ASP A 282 13.56 27.30 16.19
CA ASP A 282 14.57 27.90 15.28
C ASP A 282 15.84 28.28 16.04
N ASP A 283 16.96 27.66 15.69
CA ASP A 283 18.27 27.94 16.31
C ASP A 283 19.17 28.87 15.48
N THR A 284 18.65 29.43 14.38
CA THR A 284 19.38 30.30 13.46
C THR A 284 19.29 31.78 13.83
N GLN A 285 18.70 32.09 15.00
CA GLN A 285 18.36 33.45 15.44
C GLN A 285 17.38 34.17 14.50
N GLY A 286 16.59 33.40 13.73
CA GLY A 286 15.65 33.92 12.73
C GLY A 286 14.38 34.54 13.30
N LEU A 287 13.97 34.15 14.51
CA LEU A 287 12.69 34.54 15.10
C LEU A 287 12.82 35.85 15.91
N GLN A 288 12.15 36.91 15.45
CA GLN A 288 12.20 38.23 16.08
C GLN A 288 11.28 38.36 17.29
N GLU A 289 10.14 37.65 17.29
CA GLU A 289 9.09 37.84 18.29
C GLU A 289 9.37 37.18 19.64
N CYS A 290 9.74 35.90 19.64
CA CYS A 290 9.92 35.13 20.88
C CYS A 290 11.36 35.11 21.39
N GLN A 291 12.36 35.39 20.53
CA GLN A 291 13.79 35.48 20.89
C GLN A 291 14.34 34.27 21.67
N SER A 292 13.80 33.08 21.40
CA SER A 292 14.22 31.80 21.97
C SER A 292 14.18 30.74 20.87
N ILE A 293 14.87 29.61 21.07
CA ILE A 293 14.83 28.51 20.12
C ILE A 293 13.43 27.89 20.12
N ALA A 294 12.86 27.61 21.28
CA ALA A 294 11.52 27.03 21.42
C ALA A 294 10.46 28.09 21.71
N CYS A 295 9.47 28.16 20.83
CA CYS A 295 8.36 29.08 20.92
C CYS A 295 7.04 28.39 20.66
N SER A 296 5.96 28.91 21.25
CA SER A 296 4.62 28.41 20.97
C SER A 296 3.57 29.50 21.02
N ARG A 297 2.47 29.28 20.32
CA ARG A 297 1.27 30.14 20.35
C ARG A 297 0.01 29.30 20.32
N ASP A 298 -1.10 29.87 20.76
CA ASP A 298 -2.41 29.27 20.58
C ASP A 298 -2.96 29.58 19.18
N THR A 299 -3.77 28.66 18.64
CA THR A 299 -4.45 28.77 17.33
C THR A 299 -5.21 30.07 17.04
N ASN A 300 -5.61 30.81 18.06
CA ASN A 300 -6.31 32.09 17.95
C ASN A 300 -5.41 33.32 18.14
N THR A 301 -4.09 33.13 18.28
CA THR A 301 -3.10 34.19 18.50
C THR A 301 -2.06 34.20 17.38
N ALA A 302 -1.61 35.39 16.96
CA ALA A 302 -0.58 35.53 15.93
C ALA A 302 0.84 35.44 16.48
N THR A 303 1.04 35.89 17.72
CA THR A 303 2.36 36.12 18.31
C THR A 303 2.80 34.92 19.14
N ALA A 304 4.00 34.42 18.87
CA ALA A 304 4.61 33.34 19.64
C ALA A 304 5.24 33.83 20.94
N GLN A 305 5.16 33.00 21.98
CA GLN A 305 5.80 33.23 23.27
C GLN A 305 6.95 32.24 23.46
N SER A 306 8.03 32.69 24.09
CA SER A 306 9.15 31.82 24.45
C SER A 306 8.72 30.77 25.46
N ARG A 307 9.38 29.60 25.42
CA ARG A 307 9.14 28.48 26.33
C ARG A 307 10.36 28.19 27.22
N PRO A 308 10.74 29.10 28.13
CA PRO A 308 11.88 28.92 29.04
C PRO A 308 11.61 27.87 30.13
N ASP A 309 10.39 27.34 30.17
CA ASP A 309 9.97 26.29 31.09
C ASP A 309 10.33 24.87 30.60
N LEU A 310 10.80 24.74 29.36
CA LEU A 310 11.30 23.47 28.83
C LEU A 310 12.60 23.04 29.49
N GLU A 311 12.82 21.73 29.53
CA GLU A 311 14.12 21.19 29.93
C GLU A 311 15.13 21.45 28.81
N GLU A 312 16.06 22.36 29.08
CA GLU A 312 17.14 22.76 28.17
C GLU A 312 18.50 22.40 28.79
N ASP A 313 19.38 21.77 28.00
CA ASP A 313 20.81 21.60 28.33
C ASP A 313 21.64 22.51 27.42
N ASN A 314 22.09 23.64 27.97
CA ASN A 314 23.02 24.61 27.34
C ASN A 314 22.64 25.04 25.91
N ASP A 315 21.36 25.29 25.64
CA ASP A 315 20.83 25.67 24.30
C ASP A 315 21.10 24.64 23.18
N ALA A 316 21.58 23.44 23.51
CA ALA A 316 21.93 22.39 22.54
C ALA A 316 20.90 21.24 22.49
N VAL A 317 20.09 21.09 23.53
CA VAL A 317 19.05 20.05 23.65
C VAL A 317 17.77 20.67 24.16
N ILE A 318 16.67 20.40 23.46
CA ILE A 318 15.30 20.78 23.83
C ILE A 318 14.50 19.50 23.97
N ARG A 319 13.88 19.28 25.13
CA ARG A 319 13.02 18.10 25.36
C ARG A 319 11.55 18.49 25.50
N LEU A 320 10.72 17.87 24.68
CA LEU A 320 9.27 17.87 24.83
C LEU A 320 8.85 16.61 25.59
N SER A 321 8.68 16.76 26.90
CA SER A 321 8.31 15.66 27.77
C SER A 321 6.87 15.19 27.57
N THR A 322 6.59 14.01 28.11
CA THR A 322 5.26 13.43 28.22
C THR A 322 4.26 14.39 28.85
N ASN A 323 4.63 15.04 29.95
CA ASN A 323 3.71 15.94 30.64
C ASN A 323 3.55 17.27 29.89
N GLU A 324 4.55 17.66 29.12
CA GLU A 324 4.51 18.88 28.30
C GLU A 324 3.55 18.72 27.12
N LEU A 325 3.56 17.57 26.45
CA LEU A 325 2.74 17.32 25.26
C LEU A 325 1.42 16.65 25.62
N CYS A 326 0.31 17.22 25.13
CA CYS A 326 -1.05 16.69 25.37
C CYS A 326 -1.38 16.49 26.87
N ASN A 327 -0.70 17.22 27.76
CA ASN A 327 -0.78 17.07 29.22
C ASN A 327 -0.52 15.62 29.71
N GLY A 328 0.22 14.81 28.94
CA GLY A 328 0.48 13.40 29.24
C GLY A 328 -0.73 12.47 29.07
N GLU A 329 -1.81 12.93 28.46
CA GLU A 329 -3.03 12.17 28.24
C GLU A 329 -3.12 11.65 26.79
N GLY A 330 -4.06 10.72 26.55
CA GLY A 330 -4.36 10.20 25.21
C GLY A 330 -3.66 8.89 24.86
N SER A 331 -4.18 8.22 23.83
CA SER A 331 -3.57 7.03 23.20
C SER A 331 -2.57 7.39 22.09
N ASP A 332 -2.50 8.66 21.74
CA ASP A 332 -1.65 9.32 20.77
C ASP A 332 -1.55 10.80 21.17
N CYS A 333 -0.59 11.54 20.63
CA CYS A 333 -0.53 13.00 20.80
C CYS A 333 -0.25 13.69 19.48
N HIS A 334 -1.16 14.59 19.07
CA HIS A 334 -1.11 15.35 17.83
C HIS A 334 -0.59 16.75 18.12
N VAL A 335 0.63 17.02 17.70
CA VAL A 335 1.35 18.27 17.92
C VAL A 335 1.41 19.03 16.60
N PHE A 336 1.02 20.29 16.60
CA PHE A 336 1.06 21.13 15.41
C PHE A 336 2.34 21.97 15.41
N VAL A 337 3.08 21.92 14.32
CA VAL A 337 4.33 22.67 14.13
C VAL A 337 4.19 23.57 12.93
N GLU A 338 4.59 24.83 13.06
CA GLU A 338 4.53 25.80 11.97
C GLU A 338 5.89 26.10 11.37
N HIS A 339 6.97 25.80 12.09
CA HIS A 339 8.32 26.00 11.61
C HIS A 339 9.33 25.25 12.49
N ILE A 340 10.17 24.42 11.87
CA ILE A 340 11.35 23.84 12.51
C ILE A 340 12.54 24.14 11.62
N ASN A 341 13.54 24.85 12.14
CA ASN A 341 14.76 25.18 11.43
C ASN A 341 15.94 25.06 12.38
N LEU A 342 16.55 23.87 12.41
CA LEU A 342 17.59 23.52 13.36
C LEU A 342 18.88 23.21 12.62
N THR A 343 20.00 23.73 13.14
CA THR A 343 21.33 23.54 12.57
C THR A 343 22.25 22.78 13.50
N ASN A 344 22.11 22.96 14.81
CA ASN A 344 22.96 22.35 15.84
C ASN A 344 22.19 21.91 17.09
N THR A 345 20.87 22.09 17.12
CA THR A 345 20.03 21.75 18.27
C THR A 345 19.43 20.35 18.12
N ARG A 346 19.35 19.62 19.24
CA ARG A 346 18.67 18.34 19.35
C ARG A 346 17.27 18.54 19.94
N LEU A 347 16.24 18.30 19.16
CA LEU A 347 14.84 18.30 19.58
C LEU A 347 14.40 16.86 19.89
N LEU A 348 14.27 16.56 21.17
CA LEU A 348 13.89 15.25 21.69
C LEU A 348 12.41 15.24 22.04
N ILE A 349 11.67 14.29 21.50
CA ILE A 349 10.22 14.16 21.74
C ILE A 349 9.97 12.85 22.47
N GLU A 350 9.40 12.89 23.67
CA GLU A 350 9.10 11.67 24.41
C GLU A 350 7.93 10.91 23.79
N THR A 351 8.22 9.71 23.29
CA THR A 351 7.25 8.79 22.69
C THR A 351 7.22 7.45 23.43
N SER A 352 6.16 6.68 23.19
CA SER A 352 6.07 5.29 23.68
C SER A 352 5.11 4.48 22.81
N ALA A 353 5.19 3.15 22.89
CA ALA A 353 4.25 2.24 22.22
C ALA A 353 2.77 2.43 22.64
N SER A 354 2.49 3.09 23.77
CA SER A 354 1.12 3.42 24.19
C SER A 354 0.70 4.86 23.91
N ARG A 355 1.65 5.71 23.48
CA ARG A 355 1.42 7.13 23.18
C ARG A 355 2.43 7.62 22.14
N PRO A 356 2.25 7.23 20.86
CA PRO A 356 3.02 7.80 19.77
C PRO A 356 2.68 9.27 19.57
N VAL A 357 3.57 9.99 18.87
CA VAL A 357 3.41 11.41 18.56
C VAL A 357 3.29 11.62 17.06
N VAL A 358 2.32 12.44 16.66
CA VAL A 358 2.11 12.89 15.28
C VAL A 358 2.42 14.37 15.19
N LEU A 359 3.44 14.75 14.43
CA LEU A 359 3.81 16.12 14.13
C LEU A 359 3.11 16.59 12.86
N HIS A 360 2.20 17.53 12.98
CA HIS A 360 1.46 18.11 11.86
C HIS A 360 2.18 19.35 11.33
N LEU A 361 2.56 19.36 10.06
CA LEU A 361 3.19 20.51 9.38
C LEU A 361 2.17 21.57 8.94
N GLU A 362 0.90 21.33 9.21
CA GLU A 362 -0.20 22.21 8.88
C GLU A 362 -0.76 22.91 10.11
N TYR A 363 -1.59 23.92 9.88
CA TYR A 363 -2.36 24.47 10.97
C TYR A 363 -3.58 23.59 11.24
N PRO A 364 -3.95 23.41 12.53
CA PRO A 364 -5.18 22.72 12.86
C PRO A 364 -6.36 23.47 12.23
N GLY A 365 -7.42 22.74 11.82
CA GLY A 365 -8.59 23.35 11.17
C GLY A 365 -9.34 24.40 12.01
N THR A 366 -9.05 24.49 13.31
CA THR A 366 -9.55 25.52 14.24
C THR A 366 -8.73 26.81 14.21
N SER A 367 -7.59 26.84 13.52
CA SER A 367 -6.75 28.02 13.40
C SER A 367 -7.47 29.12 12.61
N THR A 368 -7.55 30.30 13.21
CA THR A 368 -8.18 31.48 12.59
C THR A 368 -7.20 32.62 12.35
N VAL A 369 -5.95 32.46 12.78
CA VAL A 369 -4.95 33.54 12.79
C VAL A 369 -3.61 33.00 12.29
N ALA A 370 -3.05 33.71 11.29
CA ALA A 370 -1.72 33.45 10.77
C ALA A 370 -0.63 33.97 11.75
N PRO A 371 0.57 33.37 11.76
CA PRO A 371 1.67 33.86 12.57
C PRO A 371 2.08 35.28 12.12
N SER A 372 2.50 36.11 13.07
CA SER A 372 3.00 37.46 12.77
C SER A 372 4.47 37.47 12.34
N GLU A 373 5.23 36.42 12.69
CA GLU A 373 6.61 36.23 12.25
C GLU A 373 6.69 35.94 10.72
N PRO A 374 7.53 36.66 9.97
CA PRO A 374 7.75 36.37 8.56
C PRO A 374 8.54 35.08 8.35
N GLY A 375 8.30 34.38 7.23
CA GLY A 375 9.08 33.19 6.86
C GLY A 375 8.63 31.89 7.51
N ILE A 376 7.51 31.89 8.25
CA ILE A 376 6.87 30.69 8.78
C ILE A 376 6.14 29.97 7.64
N THR A 377 6.71 28.86 7.18
CA THR A 377 6.23 28.14 5.99
C THR A 377 5.41 26.88 6.31
N GLY A 378 5.42 26.36 7.54
CA GLY A 378 4.90 25.03 7.83
C GLY A 378 5.86 23.94 7.32
N SER A 379 7.16 24.18 7.46
CA SER A 379 8.22 23.29 6.97
C SER A 379 9.22 22.97 8.07
N ILE A 380 9.93 21.85 7.87
CA ILE A 380 11.02 21.38 8.72
C ILE A 380 12.31 21.43 7.90
N SER A 381 13.36 22.00 8.47
CA SER A 381 14.72 22.06 7.93
C SER A 381 15.70 21.66 9.02
N LEU A 382 16.37 20.52 8.83
CA LEU A 382 17.33 19.94 9.77
C LEU A 382 18.71 19.88 9.11
N GLY A 383 19.66 20.62 9.65
CA GLY A 383 21.06 20.51 9.26
C GLY A 383 21.72 19.27 9.84
N ASN A 384 22.82 18.82 9.23
CA ASN A 384 23.59 17.64 9.67
C ASN A 384 24.10 17.72 11.14
N GLY A 385 24.15 18.91 11.74
CA GLY A 385 24.51 19.09 13.16
C GLY A 385 23.32 19.03 14.13
N SER A 386 22.09 18.97 13.63
CA SER A 386 20.85 18.92 14.43
C SER A 386 20.30 17.50 14.53
N GLU A 387 19.34 17.27 15.41
CA GLU A 387 18.66 15.98 15.53
C GLU A 387 17.20 16.21 15.93
N LEU A 388 16.24 15.62 15.20
CA LEU A 388 14.84 15.50 15.59
C LEU A 388 14.52 14.02 15.74
N CYS A 389 14.21 13.55 16.95
CA CYS A 389 13.87 12.15 17.13
C CYS A 389 12.95 11.87 18.33
N GLY A 390 12.27 10.72 18.26
CA GLY A 390 11.56 10.13 19.37
C GLY A 390 12.54 9.53 20.39
N VAL A 391 12.28 9.76 21.67
CA VAL A 391 13.03 9.19 22.79
C VAL A 391 12.09 8.53 23.78
N ASN A 392 12.60 7.54 24.51
CA ASN A 392 11.88 7.01 25.67
C ASN A 392 11.85 8.05 26.80
N ASN A 393 10.91 7.91 27.73
CA ASN A 393 10.75 8.83 28.86
C ASN A 393 12.07 9.07 29.61
N GLU A 394 12.44 10.34 29.77
CA GLU A 394 13.68 10.83 30.41
C GLU A 394 15.00 10.44 29.72
N GLU A 395 14.96 9.69 28.62
CA GLU A 395 16.16 9.28 27.87
C GLU A 395 16.66 10.39 26.93
N THR A 396 17.95 10.37 26.61
CA THR A 396 18.61 11.35 25.72
C THR A 396 19.02 10.76 24.38
N THR A 397 18.75 9.48 24.16
CA THR A 397 19.14 8.73 22.95
C THR A 397 17.88 8.37 22.19
N CYS A 398 17.89 8.52 20.86
CA CYS A 398 16.76 8.17 20.01
C CYS A 398 16.38 6.69 20.20
N ASN A 399 15.09 6.39 20.33
CA ASN A 399 14.62 5.07 20.74
C ASN A 399 14.63 4.00 19.64
N ALA A 400 15.00 4.36 18.40
CA ALA A 400 15.00 3.46 17.24
C ALA A 400 13.63 2.84 16.90
N GLU A 401 12.55 3.54 17.29
CA GLU A 401 11.15 3.12 17.07
C GLU A 401 10.45 4.11 16.11
N PRO A 402 10.69 4.01 14.78
CA PRO A 402 10.20 4.96 13.79
C PRO A 402 8.67 4.99 13.65
N GLU A 403 7.98 3.96 14.14
CA GLU A 403 6.52 3.88 14.17
C GLU A 403 5.89 4.81 15.21
N GLN A 404 6.68 5.28 16.20
CA GLN A 404 6.19 6.11 17.31
C GLN A 404 6.29 7.63 17.05
N LEU A 405 7.01 8.05 16.01
CA LEU A 405 7.11 9.44 15.58
C LEU A 405 6.68 9.58 14.12
N VAL A 406 5.49 10.14 13.91
CA VAL A 406 4.93 10.37 12.56
C VAL A 406 5.01 11.85 12.21
N ILE A 407 5.54 12.19 11.04
CA ILE A 407 5.50 13.55 10.48
C ILE A 407 4.44 13.58 9.40
N LEU A 408 3.44 14.43 9.56
CA LEU A 408 2.19 14.43 8.81
C LEU A 408 1.88 15.79 8.20
N SER A 409 1.33 15.76 7.00
CA SER A 409 0.58 16.87 6.39
C SER A 409 -0.65 16.30 5.68
N ALA A 410 -1.81 16.92 5.88
CA ALA A 410 -3.10 16.56 5.33
C ALA A 410 -3.83 17.79 4.70
N ALA A 411 -3.10 18.88 4.48
CA ALA A 411 -3.64 20.18 4.16
C ALA A 411 -4.09 20.26 2.70
N PRO A 412 -4.79 21.31 2.27
CA PRO A 412 -4.97 21.55 0.85
C PRO A 412 -3.62 21.73 0.13
N LYS A 413 -3.44 21.08 -1.03
CA LYS A 413 -2.27 21.23 -1.90
C LYS A 413 -1.98 22.71 -2.18
N PRO A 414 -0.77 23.24 -1.87
CA PRO A 414 -0.40 24.59 -2.24
C PRO A 414 -0.55 24.82 -3.74
N SER A 415 -0.99 26.02 -4.11
CA SER A 415 -1.11 26.41 -5.51
C SER A 415 0.26 26.55 -6.18
N GLY A 416 0.37 26.14 -7.44
CA GLY A 416 1.59 26.29 -8.25
C GLY A 416 2.18 24.95 -8.67
N VAL A 417 3.15 25.01 -9.58
CA VAL A 417 3.93 23.82 -9.98
C VAL A 417 5.06 23.64 -8.98
N ARG A 418 5.11 22.49 -8.33
CA ARG A 418 6.15 22.10 -7.38
C ARG A 418 6.94 20.94 -7.96
N SER A 419 8.25 20.96 -7.82
CA SER A 419 9.18 19.93 -8.29
C SER A 419 10.40 19.87 -7.39
N CYS A 420 11.16 18.78 -7.46
CA CYS A 420 12.37 18.61 -6.64
C CYS A 420 13.36 19.78 -6.75
N ASN A 421 13.48 20.38 -7.94
CA ASN A 421 14.39 21.51 -8.20
C ASN A 421 13.85 22.88 -7.76
N SER A 422 12.54 23.01 -7.50
CA SER A 422 11.91 24.30 -7.21
C SER A 422 11.54 24.48 -5.75
N VAL A 423 11.25 23.40 -5.02
CA VAL A 423 10.80 23.49 -3.63
C VAL A 423 11.94 23.74 -2.64
N SER A 424 11.73 24.66 -1.70
CA SER A 424 12.64 24.99 -0.61
C SER A 424 11.87 25.14 0.71
N PRO A 425 12.35 24.58 1.84
CA PRO A 425 11.68 24.73 3.13
C PRO A 425 11.62 26.19 3.62
N GLN A 426 12.50 27.06 3.12
CA GLN A 426 12.51 28.49 3.47
C GLN A 426 11.36 29.29 2.83
N THR A 427 10.78 28.80 1.73
CA THR A 427 9.78 29.56 0.95
C THR A 427 8.49 28.79 0.69
N ASP A 428 8.53 27.47 0.73
CA ASP A 428 7.42 26.60 0.39
C ASP A 428 6.90 25.86 1.62
N GLN A 429 5.59 25.58 1.60
CA GLN A 429 4.92 24.89 2.69
C GLN A 429 5.08 23.37 2.62
N TYR A 430 5.05 22.73 3.78
CA TYR A 430 5.03 21.27 3.93
C TYR A 430 6.25 20.61 3.29
N VAL A 431 7.43 21.22 3.48
CA VAL A 431 8.70 20.64 3.05
C VAL A 431 9.42 20.11 4.29
N LEU A 432 9.77 18.83 4.26
CA LEU A 432 10.69 18.22 5.21
C LEU A 432 12.06 18.10 4.54
N ALA A 433 13.02 18.89 4.97
CA ALA A 433 14.41 18.81 4.53
C ALA A 433 15.30 18.36 5.68
N PHE A 434 16.15 17.36 5.46
CA PHE A 434 17.09 16.87 6.46
C PHE A 434 18.38 16.37 5.82
N ASP A 435 19.48 16.40 6.56
CA ASP A 435 20.80 15.98 6.09
C ASP A 435 21.48 15.09 7.14
N GLY A 436 22.20 14.07 6.70
CA GLY A 436 22.95 13.17 7.57
C GLY A 436 22.04 12.32 8.46
N ASP A 437 22.36 12.26 9.76
CA ASP A 437 21.61 11.51 10.77
C ASP A 437 20.62 12.41 11.55
N SER A 438 20.24 13.57 11.00
CA SER A 438 19.41 14.56 11.70
C SER A 438 17.94 14.16 11.89
N LEU A 439 17.45 13.15 11.16
CA LEU A 439 16.13 12.53 11.35
C LEU A 439 16.29 11.01 11.34
N PRO A 440 16.79 10.41 12.42
CA PRO A 440 17.25 9.03 12.38
C PRO A 440 16.12 8.01 12.34
N ASN A 441 14.99 8.28 13.00
CA ASN A 441 13.85 7.37 13.09
C ASN A 441 12.54 8.15 13.03
N ALA A 442 11.80 8.02 11.93
CA ALA A 442 10.49 8.64 11.77
C ALA A 442 9.71 8.02 10.61
N THR A 443 8.39 8.07 10.71
CA THR A 443 7.48 7.75 9.60
C THR A 443 6.96 9.05 9.00
N VAL A 444 7.11 9.22 7.69
CA VAL A 444 6.77 10.47 7.01
C VAL A 444 5.58 10.24 6.08
N HIS A 445 4.51 11.02 6.27
CA HIS A 445 3.32 10.99 5.43
C HIS A 445 2.83 12.41 5.07
N LEU A 446 3.23 12.94 3.91
CA LEU A 446 2.96 14.32 3.51
C LEU A 446 2.01 14.41 2.30
N ILE A 447 0.72 14.58 2.55
CA ILE A 447 -0.33 14.77 1.52
C ILE A 447 -1.01 16.13 1.75
N PRO A 448 -0.46 17.24 1.23
CA PRO A 448 0.68 17.39 0.33
C PRO A 448 1.99 17.61 1.11
N GLY A 449 3.12 17.36 0.46
CA GLY A 449 4.43 17.84 0.89
C GLY A 449 5.59 17.19 0.14
N PHE A 450 6.78 17.73 0.39
CA PHE A 450 8.02 17.27 -0.24
C PHE A 450 9.01 16.83 0.83
N VAL A 451 9.69 15.72 0.59
CA VAL A 451 10.85 15.30 1.36
C VAL A 451 12.11 15.56 0.54
N LYS A 452 13.10 16.21 1.16
CA LYS A 452 14.40 16.51 0.55
C LYS A 452 15.52 16.04 1.46
N THR A 453 16.51 15.34 0.90
CA THR A 453 17.74 15.01 1.63
C THR A 453 18.88 15.90 1.20
N GLY A 454 19.83 16.12 2.11
CA GLY A 454 21.07 16.82 1.81
C GLY A 454 22.07 15.97 1.04
N SER A 455 23.30 16.45 0.97
CA SER A 455 24.39 15.81 0.22
C SER A 455 25.33 14.97 1.09
N SER A 456 25.17 15.01 2.42
CA SER A 456 25.85 14.07 3.30
C SER A 456 25.17 12.70 3.23
N GLY A 457 25.86 11.64 3.64
CA GLY A 457 25.28 10.29 3.67
C GLY A 457 24.09 10.26 4.62
N THR A 458 22.90 10.43 4.05
CA THR A 458 21.67 10.68 4.80
C THR A 458 20.96 9.36 5.05
N LYS A 459 20.45 9.18 6.28
CA LYS A 459 19.76 7.96 6.67
C LYS A 459 18.45 8.27 7.36
N LEU A 460 17.48 7.39 7.15
CA LEU A 460 16.22 7.38 7.88
C LEU A 460 15.84 5.93 8.11
N ASN A 461 15.53 5.56 9.34
CA ASN A 461 14.74 4.37 9.62
C ASN A 461 13.25 4.75 9.60
N GLY A 462 12.44 4.05 8.81
CA GLY A 462 11.02 4.34 8.67
C GLY A 462 10.50 4.15 7.25
N LEU A 463 9.52 4.97 6.88
CA LEU A 463 8.99 5.04 5.52
C LEU A 463 8.66 6.49 5.13
N ILE A 464 8.58 6.75 3.82
CA ILE A 464 8.25 8.07 3.28
C ILE A 464 7.15 7.95 2.22
N TRP A 465 5.99 8.52 2.53
CA TRP A 465 4.87 8.72 1.61
C TRP A 465 4.66 10.22 1.43
N ALA A 466 4.94 10.76 0.26
CA ALA A 466 4.87 12.21 0.04
C ALA A 466 4.48 12.56 -1.39
N ASP A 467 3.92 13.75 -1.60
CA ASP A 467 3.68 14.29 -2.94
C ASP A 467 4.98 14.37 -3.77
N GLY A 468 6.12 14.60 -3.12
CA GLY A 468 7.42 14.43 -3.75
C GLY A 468 8.53 13.95 -2.82
N ILE A 469 9.46 13.16 -3.34
CA ILE A 469 10.63 12.64 -2.64
C ILE A 469 11.86 12.93 -3.49
N CYS A 470 12.80 13.70 -2.95
CA CYS A 470 13.94 14.24 -3.67
C CYS A 470 15.23 13.94 -2.91
N THR A 471 15.89 12.87 -3.30
CA THR A 471 17.07 12.34 -2.62
C THR A 471 18.31 12.29 -3.54
N ASP A 472 18.21 12.88 -4.72
CA ASP A 472 19.24 12.99 -5.75
C ASP A 472 20.43 13.90 -5.40
N SER A 473 20.36 14.62 -4.28
CA SER A 473 21.43 15.53 -3.84
C SER A 473 22.64 14.82 -3.21
N GLY A 474 22.49 13.55 -2.82
CA GLY A 474 23.54 12.74 -2.21
C GLY A 474 23.06 11.30 -1.95
N PRO A 475 23.91 10.43 -1.39
CA PRO A 475 23.50 9.08 -1.06
C PRO A 475 22.46 9.09 0.07
N PHE A 476 21.35 8.37 -0.14
CA PHE A 476 20.29 8.20 0.84
C PHE A 476 20.04 6.71 1.11
N SER A 477 19.91 6.36 2.38
CA SER A 477 19.54 4.99 2.77
C SER A 477 18.31 5.00 3.67
N LEU A 478 17.27 4.30 3.24
CA LEU A 478 16.06 4.03 4.01
C LEU A 478 16.20 2.66 4.69
N MET A 479 16.25 2.64 6.02
CA MET A 479 16.17 1.40 6.80
C MET A 479 14.70 1.03 7.01
N THR A 480 14.38 -0.26 6.92
CA THR A 480 12.99 -0.76 6.92
C THR A 480 12.73 -1.83 7.98
N ASP A 481 13.74 -2.14 8.78
CA ASP A 481 13.70 -3.03 9.93
C ASP A 481 13.67 -2.24 11.24
N THR A 482 13.21 -2.92 12.27
CA THR A 482 13.06 -2.37 13.62
C THR A 482 13.71 -3.31 14.64
N ASN A 483 13.73 -2.87 15.90
CA ASN A 483 14.27 -3.67 17.00
C ASN A 483 13.57 -5.04 17.08
N GLY A 484 14.35 -6.12 17.22
CA GLY A 484 13.79 -7.46 17.46
C GLY A 484 13.38 -8.27 16.23
N SER A 485 13.96 -7.97 15.05
CA SER A 485 13.72 -8.68 13.78
C SER A 485 12.29 -8.53 13.24
N SER A 486 11.67 -7.37 13.47
CA SER A 486 10.42 -6.95 12.82
C SER A 486 10.72 -5.96 11.67
N SER A 487 9.69 -5.53 10.96
CA SER A 487 9.77 -4.46 9.96
C SER A 487 8.96 -3.25 10.38
N VAL A 488 9.39 -2.08 9.89
CA VAL A 488 8.72 -0.80 10.12
C VAL A 488 7.23 -0.88 9.83
N VAL A 489 6.88 -1.51 8.71
CA VAL A 489 5.49 -1.63 8.26
C VAL A 489 4.65 -2.47 9.21
N ARG A 490 5.20 -3.59 9.70
CA ARG A 490 4.50 -4.46 10.64
C ARG A 490 4.26 -3.74 11.96
N ASP A 491 5.27 -3.07 12.48
CA ASP A 491 5.17 -2.34 13.75
C ASP A 491 4.22 -1.14 13.62
N LEU A 492 4.20 -0.46 12.47
CA LEU A 492 3.20 0.55 12.14
C LEU A 492 1.77 -0.02 12.11
N ASN A 493 1.56 -1.15 11.44
CA ASN A 493 0.26 -1.80 11.37
C ASN A 493 -0.26 -2.20 12.75
N ASP A 494 0.62 -2.75 13.58
CA ASP A 494 0.31 -3.20 14.94
C ASP A 494 0.02 -2.01 15.88
N LEU A 495 0.86 -0.98 15.86
CA LEU A 495 0.70 0.21 16.71
C LEU A 495 -0.52 1.05 16.33
N TRP A 496 -0.69 1.35 15.04
CA TRP A 496 -1.74 2.26 14.54
C TRP A 496 -3.07 1.54 14.25
N GLY A 497 -3.12 0.22 14.45
CA GLY A 497 -4.33 -0.59 14.36
C GLY A 497 -4.99 -0.52 12.99
N TRP A 498 -4.19 -0.49 11.92
CA TRP A 498 -4.65 -0.31 10.54
C TRP A 498 -5.68 -1.36 10.11
N GLU A 499 -5.51 -2.62 10.54
CA GLU A 499 -6.50 -3.69 10.30
C GLU A 499 -7.88 -3.34 10.86
N ASN A 500 -7.93 -2.74 12.07
CA ASN A 500 -9.18 -2.33 12.72
C ASN A 500 -9.85 -1.16 12.00
N LYS A 501 -9.10 -0.41 11.20
CA LYS A 501 -9.58 0.70 10.36
C LYS A 501 -10.06 0.24 8.98
N ASN A 502 -10.09 -1.07 8.72
CA ASN A 502 -10.32 -1.65 7.40
C ASN A 502 -9.35 -1.10 6.34
N PHE A 503 -8.13 -0.75 6.73
CA PHE A 503 -7.09 -0.34 5.79
C PHE A 503 -6.46 -1.61 5.20
N PRO A 504 -6.63 -1.90 3.90
CA PRO A 504 -6.10 -3.11 3.26
C PRO A 504 -4.58 -3.07 3.05
N GLY A 505 -3.94 -2.00 3.50
CA GLY A 505 -2.54 -1.65 3.27
C GLY A 505 -2.32 -0.72 2.09
N TYR A 506 -1.08 -0.26 1.96
CA TYR A 506 -0.60 0.56 0.85
C TYR A 506 0.71 -0.01 0.34
N GLY A 507 0.66 -0.59 -0.85
CA GLY A 507 1.66 -1.50 -1.37
C GLY A 507 1.20 -2.11 -2.68
N GLN A 508 1.99 -3.02 -3.21
CA GLN A 508 1.59 -3.93 -4.27
C GLN A 508 0.52 -4.89 -3.71
N MET A 509 -0.66 -4.90 -4.32
CA MET A 509 -1.82 -5.61 -3.83
C MET A 509 -2.09 -6.92 -4.58
N VAL A 510 -2.40 -7.94 -3.80
CA VAL A 510 -2.90 -9.22 -4.29
C VAL A 510 -4.41 -9.27 -4.09
N THR A 511 -5.13 -9.55 -5.17
CA THR A 511 -6.60 -9.69 -5.17
C THR A 511 -6.97 -11.15 -5.00
N ARG A 512 -7.82 -11.46 -4.02
CA ARG A 512 -8.22 -12.83 -3.67
C ARG A 512 -9.72 -12.97 -3.50
N GLY A 513 -10.23 -14.15 -3.84
CA GLY A 513 -11.56 -14.62 -3.46
C GLY A 513 -11.51 -15.33 -2.10
N ILE A 514 -12.20 -14.80 -1.08
CA ILE A 514 -11.99 -15.22 0.32
C ILE A 514 -13.09 -16.19 0.80
N ARG A 515 -14.36 -15.81 0.66
CA ARG A 515 -15.48 -16.56 1.27
C ARG A 515 -16.70 -16.56 0.36
N GLY A 516 -17.48 -17.65 0.40
CA GLY A 516 -18.78 -17.72 -0.24
C GLY A 516 -19.72 -16.62 0.27
N SER A 517 -20.25 -15.80 -0.62
CA SER A 517 -21.18 -14.70 -0.29
C SER A 517 -22.65 -15.08 -0.47
N GLY A 518 -22.94 -16.30 -0.94
CA GLY A 518 -24.29 -16.81 -1.19
C GLY A 518 -24.37 -18.34 -1.17
N LEU A 519 -25.56 -18.88 -1.47
CA LEU A 519 -25.80 -20.32 -1.58
C LEU A 519 -25.40 -20.85 -2.96
N ASP A 520 -24.71 -21.97 -2.98
CA ASP A 520 -24.41 -22.70 -4.22
C ASP A 520 -25.70 -23.19 -4.87
N THR A 521 -25.90 -22.87 -6.15
CA THR A 521 -27.07 -23.31 -6.91
C THR A 521 -26.64 -24.19 -8.07
N PHE A 522 -27.24 -25.37 -8.19
CA PHE A 522 -27.01 -26.28 -9.31
C PHE A 522 -28.17 -26.25 -10.30
N ARG A 523 -27.87 -26.01 -11.58
CA ARG A 523 -28.80 -26.23 -12.69
C ARG A 523 -28.46 -27.55 -13.37
N ARG A 524 -29.47 -28.41 -13.50
CA ARG A 524 -29.37 -29.75 -14.10
C ARG A 524 -30.12 -29.74 -15.44
N TRP A 525 -29.63 -30.50 -16.41
CA TRP A 525 -30.27 -30.66 -17.73
C TRP A 525 -30.28 -32.11 -18.19
#